data_AF-C5B4W2-F1
#
_entry.id   AF-C5B4W2-F1
#
_cell.length_a   1.000
_cell.length_b   1.000
_cell.length_c   1.000
_cell.angle_alpha   90.00
_cell.angle_beta   90.00
_cell.angle_gamma   90.00
#
_symmetry.space_group_name_H-M   'P 1'
#
loop_
_entity.id
_entity.type
_entity.pdbx_description
1 polymer ?
#
loop_
_entity_poly.entity_id
_entity_poly.type
_entity_poly.pdbx_seq_one_letter_code
_entity_poly.pdbx_strand_id
1 'polypeptide(L)' 'MDGALKIVPLGMAGDELSCDFKSVSRAGDVVTWRGSCGFPEKSRDATVVAALHGEVLSVRINGNGIGSYQRCRPGSGVPG' A
#
# COMPACT_ATOMS: atom_id res chain seq x y z
N MET A 1 13.05 -4.14 2.74
CA MET A 1 11.92 -3.52 3.47
C MET A 1 10.97 -4.67 3.78
N ASP A 2 11.23 -5.33 4.90
CA ASP A 2 10.54 -6.55 5.33
C ASP A 2 9.57 -6.16 6.45
N GLY A 3 8.55 -5.38 6.09
CA GLY A 3 7.57 -4.81 7.02
C GLY A 3 6.15 -5.10 6.56
N ALA A 4 5.24 -5.26 7.52
CA ALA A 4 3.83 -5.47 7.22
C ALA A 4 3.17 -4.16 6.75
N LEU A 5 2.64 -4.16 5.52
CA LEU A 5 1.89 -3.02 4.99
C LEU A 5 0.39 -3.22 5.29
N LYS A 6 -0.19 -2.31 6.06
CA LYS A 6 -1.63 -2.25 6.31
C LYS A 6 -2.31 -1.35 5.29
N ILE A 7 -3.18 -1.92 4.46
CA ILE A 7 -3.96 -1.18 3.46
C ILE A 7 -5.43 -1.19 3.90
N VAL A 8 -6.01 0.00 4.05
CA VAL A 8 -7.44 0.24 4.31
C VAL A 8 -8.02 1.12 3.18
N PRO A 9 -9.35 1.22 3.02
CA PRO A 9 -9.95 1.86 1.85
C PRO A 9 -9.43 3.27 1.54
N LEU A 10 -9.13 4.07 2.57
CA LEU A 10 -8.64 5.45 2.47
C LEU A 10 -7.29 5.67 3.19
N GLY A 11 -6.55 4.60 3.45
CA GLY A 11 -5.29 4.72 4.17
C GLY A 11 -4.33 3.59 3.89
N MET A 12 -3.04 3.90 3.96
CA MET A 12 -1.97 2.92 3.84
C MET A 12 -0.93 3.24 4.90
N ALA A 13 -0.57 2.26 5.72
CA ALA A 13 0.42 2.43 6.76
C ALA A 13 1.41 1.26 6.76
N GLY A 14 2.69 1.56 6.86
CA GLY A 14 3.77 0.64 7.21
C GLY A 14 4.66 1.29 8.27
N ASP A 15 5.74 0.61 8.68
CA ASP A 15 6.64 1.10 9.74
C ASP A 15 7.13 2.55 9.53
N GLU A 16 7.43 2.95 8.29
CA GLU A 16 8.01 4.27 7.97
C GLU A 16 7.16 5.08 6.99
N LEU A 17 5.94 4.62 6.70
CA LEU A 17 5.05 5.20 5.69
C LEU A 17 3.65 5.33 6.26
N SER A 18 3.07 6.52 6.20
CA SER A 18 1.66 6.72 6.51
C SER A 18 1.02 7.58 5.42
N CYS A 19 -0.03 7.07 4.80
CA CYS A 19 -0.77 7.75 3.75
C CYS A 19 -2.21 7.99 4.17
N ASP A 20 -2.66 9.21 3.94
CA ASP A 20 -4.05 9.66 4.03
C ASP A 20 -4.57 9.92 2.62
N PHE A 21 -5.59 9.18 2.20
CA PHE A 21 -6.12 9.28 0.84
C PHE A 21 -7.48 9.99 0.83
N LYS A 22 -7.60 10.99 -0.05
CA LYS A 22 -8.84 11.74 -0.26
C LYS A 22 -9.76 11.06 -1.26
N SER A 23 -9.19 10.29 -2.18
CA SER A 23 -9.96 9.56 -3.18
C SER A 23 -9.33 8.22 -3.52
N VAL A 24 -10.20 7.27 -3.84
CA VAL A 24 -9.85 5.94 -4.32
C VAL A 24 -10.64 5.66 -5.59
N SER A 25 -9.99 5.02 -6.56
CA SER A 25 -10.61 4.57 -7.79
C SER A 25 -10.12 3.18 -8.11
N ARG A 26 -11.01 2.31 -8.58
CA ARG A 26 -10.69 0.93 -8.92
C ARG A 26 -11.11 0.65 -10.36
N ALA A 27 -10.19 0.03 -11.11
CA ALA A 27 -10.42 -0.46 -12.45
C ALA A 27 -9.92 -1.91 -12.52
N GLY A 28 -10.85 -2.87 -12.44
CA GLY A 28 -10.51 -4.30 -12.38
C GLY A 28 -9.63 -4.63 -11.17
N ASP A 29 -8.44 -5.15 -11.46
CA ASP A 29 -7.41 -5.55 -10.48
C ASP A 29 -6.44 -4.43 -10.10
N VAL A 30 -6.68 -3.21 -10.60
CA VAL A 30 -5.87 -2.03 -10.29
C VAL A 30 -6.67 -1.08 -9.39
N VAL A 31 -6.06 -0.67 -8.29
CA VAL A 31 -6.58 0.35 -7.37
C VAL A 31 -5.64 1.53 -7.37
N THR A 32 -6.18 2.73 -7.50
CA THR A 32 -5.44 3.99 -7.45
C THR A 32 -5.99 4.83 -6.31
N TRP A 33 -5.13 5.20 -5.36
CA TRP A 33 -5.40 6.17 -4.32
C TRP A 33 -4.71 7.49 -4.61
N ARG A 34 -5.36 8.59 -4.27
CA ARG A 34 -4.78 9.94 -4.37
C ARG A 34 -4.99 10.66 -3.04
N GLY A 35 -3.92 11.26 -2.54
CA GLY A 35 -3.93 12.02 -1.31
C GLY A 35 -2.52 12.43 -0.94
N SER A 36 -2.14 12.21 0.31
CA SER A 36 -0.83 12.58 0.81
C SER A 36 -0.19 11.40 1.54
N CYS A 37 1.09 11.16 1.28
CA CYS A 37 1.89 10.18 2.01
C CYS A 37 3.00 10.90 2.78
N GLY A 38 3.08 10.61 4.07
CA GLY A 38 4.12 11.00 4.99
C GLY A 38 5.15 9.89 5.18
N PHE A 39 6.41 10.28 5.01
CA PHE A 39 7.55 9.61 5.63
C PHE A 39 7.90 10.46 6.87
N PRO A 40 8.51 9.92 7.94
CA PRO A 40 8.61 10.53 9.27
C PRO A 40 9.00 12.02 9.30
N GLU A 41 9.72 12.51 8.29
CA GLU A 41 10.12 13.91 8.19
C GLU A 41 9.17 14.82 7.41
N LYS A 42 8.42 14.33 6.40
CA LYS A 42 7.53 15.16 5.55
C LYS A 42 6.37 14.39 4.90
N SER A 43 5.19 15.01 4.94
CA SER A 43 4.01 14.65 4.14
C SER A 43 3.97 15.39 2.82
N ARG A 44 3.73 14.66 1.73
CA ARG A 44 3.65 15.21 0.37
C ARG A 44 2.52 14.55 -0.40
N ASP A 45 1.98 15.27 -1.39
CA ASP A 45 0.98 14.70 -2.29
C ASP A 45 1.53 13.46 -2.99
N ALA A 46 0.71 12.42 -3.01
CA ALA A 46 1.07 11.11 -3.48
C ALA A 46 -0.09 10.43 -4.20
N THR A 47 0.24 9.81 -5.34
CA THR A 47 -0.62 8.87 -6.02
C THR A 47 -0.08 7.47 -5.79
N VAL A 48 -0.88 6.61 -5.18
CA VAL A 48 -0.52 5.22 -4.91
C VAL A 48 -1.31 4.32 -5.83
N VAL A 49 -0.62 3.45 -6.56
CA VAL A 49 -1.24 2.49 -7.47
C VAL A 49 -0.88 1.10 -6.98
N ALA A 50 -1.88 0.28 -6.68
CA ALA A 50 -1.70 -1.14 -6.46
C ALA A 50 -2.32 -1.93 -7.61
N ALA A 51 -1.59 -2.91 -8.13
CA ALA A 51 -2.06 -3.83 -9.15
C ALA A 51 -1.92 -5.26 -8.65
N LEU A 52 -3.01 -6.03 -8.72
CA LEU A 52 -3.00 -7.44 -8.38
C LEU A 52 -2.63 -8.27 -9.62
N HIS A 53 -1.56 -9.05 -9.51
CA HIS A 53 -1.09 -9.99 -10.52
C HIS A 53 -1.10 -11.39 -9.91
N GLY A 54 -2.18 -12.14 -10.16
CA GLY A 54 -2.41 -13.44 -9.50
C GLY A 54 -2.60 -13.26 -7.99
N GLU A 55 -1.70 -13.81 -7.18
CA GLU A 55 -1.71 -13.67 -5.71
C GLU A 55 -0.80 -12.54 -5.19
N VAL A 56 -0.10 -11.82 -6.08
CA VAL A 56 0.90 -10.81 -5.72
C VAL A 56 0.36 -9.41 -6.01
N LEU A 57 0.37 -8.56 -4.99
CA LEU A 57 0.01 -7.15 -5.05
C LEU A 57 1.27 -6.30 -5.26
N SER A 58 1.42 -5.72 -6.44
CA SER A 58 2.49 -4.76 -6.73
C SER A 58 2.03 -3.36 -6.35
N VAL A 59 2.77 -2.67 -5.46
CA VAL A 59 2.42 -1.31 -5.02
C VAL A 59 3.47 -0.31 -5.49
N ARG A 60 2.99 0.82 -6.03
CA ARG A 60 3.82 1.93 -6.50
C ARG A 60 3.32 3.25 -5.91
N ILE A 61 4.24 4.09 -5.44
CA ILE A 61 3.96 5.44 -4.95
C ILE A 61 4.63 6.44 -5.87
N ASN A 62 3.85 7.35 -6.48
CA ASN A 62 4.35 8.34 -7.45
C ASN A 62 5.19 7.70 -8.58
N GLY A 63 4.80 6.49 -9.00
CA GLY A 63 5.52 5.70 -10.01
C GLY A 63 6.69 4.87 -9.47
N ASN A 64 7.18 5.12 -8.25
CA ASN A 64 8.24 4.34 -7.63
C ASN A 64 7.68 3.06 -6.98
N GLY A 65 8.21 1.89 -7.36
CA GLY A 65 7.83 0.62 -6.74
C GLY A 65 8.33 0.53 -5.31
N ILE A 66 7.43 0.27 -4.36
CA ILE A 66 7.79 0.13 -2.94
C ILE A 66 7.89 -1.34 -2.52
N GLY A 67 7.34 -2.26 -3.31
CA GLY A 67 7.41 -3.68 -3.04
C GLY A 67 6.28 -4.47 -3.71
N SER A 68 6.42 -5.78 -3.59
CA SER A 68 5.43 -6.78 -3.97
C SER A 68 4.95 -7.48 -2.71
N TYR A 69 3.66 -7.45 -2.45
CA TYR A 69 3.05 -7.96 -1.22
C TYR A 69 2.14 -9.13 -1.55
N GLN A 70 2.18 -10.18 -0.73
CA GLN A 70 1.18 -11.24 -0.81
C GLN A 70 0.12 -11.01 0.24
N ARG A 71 -1.11 -11.46 -0.05
CA ARG A 71 -2.19 -11.40 0.93
C ARG A 71 -1.79 -12.27 2.13
N CYS A 72 -1.86 -11.71 3.33
CA CYS A 72 -1.67 -12.50 4.54
C CYS A 72 -2.66 -13.68 4.53
N ARG A 73 -2.15 -14.91 4.52
CA ARG A 73 -3.01 -16.09 4.68
C ARG A 73 -3.39 -16.19 6.16
N PRO A 74 -4.68 -16.27 6.51
CA PRO A 74 -5.09 -16.55 7.88
C PRO A 74 -4.51 -17.92 8.27
N GLY A 75 -3.54 -17.94 9.19
CA GLY A 75 -2.80 -19.13 9.59
C GLY A 75 -1.28 -19.05 9.44
N SER A 76 -0.74 -18.03 8.75
CA SER A 76 0.71 -17.82 8.65
C SER A 76 1.29 -17.05 9.84
N GLY A 77 0.64 -17.16 11.01
CA GLY A 77 1.14 -16.63 12.27
C GLY A 77 2.28 -17.50 12.78
N VAL A 78 3.39 -16.85 13.12
CA VAL A 78 4.53 -17.43 13.84
C VAL A 78 4.00 -18.29 15.01
N PRO A 79 4.41 -19.57 15.15
CA PRO A 79 4.08 -20.34 16.35
C PRO A 79 4.74 -19.67 17.57
N GLY A 80 3.96 -19.54 18.64
CA GLY A 80 4.39 -18.95 19.91
C GLY A 80 5.38 -19.81 20.69
#